data_AF-A0ABD5XKA6-F1
#
_entry.id   AF-A0ABD5XKA6-F1
#
_cell.length_a   1.000
_cell.length_b   1.000
_cell.length_c   1.000
_cell.angle_alpha   90.00
_cell.angle_beta   90.00
_cell.angle_gamma   90.00
#
_symmetry.space_group_name_H-M   'P 1'
#
loop_
_entity.id
_entity.type
_entity.pdbx_description
1 polymer ?
#
loop_
_entity_poly.entity_id
_entity_poly.type
_entity_poly.pdbx_seq_one_letter_code
_entity_poly.pdbx_strand_id
1 'polypeptide(L)'
;MPTESPPSLRESLRSPPGIAAAVAFVLLALYAVVIQSQILLVVSYVSLGLLLWLLYRFVRAHERIADAQARRAAAASPATDTDTDDTDEPAEA
;
A
#
# COMPACT_ATOMS: atom_id res chain seq x y z
N MET A 1 -59.80 11.07 -29.61
CA MET A 1 -58.41 11.07 -29.11
C MET A 1 -58.02 9.62 -28.85
N PRO A 2 -57.28 8.94 -29.73
CA PRO A 2 -56.80 7.59 -29.43
C PRO A 2 -55.74 7.70 -28.34
N THR A 3 -56.01 7.10 -27.19
CA THR A 3 -55.02 6.91 -26.11
C THR A 3 -54.17 5.71 -26.50
N GLU A 4 -53.14 5.92 -27.31
CA GLU A 4 -52.12 4.89 -27.56
C GLU A 4 -51.32 4.68 -26.27
N SER A 5 -51.62 3.58 -25.59
CA SER A 5 -50.82 3.11 -24.45
C SER A 5 -49.39 2.84 -24.94
N PRO A 6 -48.35 3.32 -24.23
CA PRO A 6 -46.98 3.11 -24.65
C PRO A 6 -46.66 1.61 -24.73
N PRO A 7 -45.90 1.17 -25.75
CA PRO A 7 -45.57 -0.24 -25.93
C PRO A 7 -44.87 -0.78 -24.69
N SER A 8 -45.30 -1.95 -24.23
CA SER A 8 -44.68 -2.61 -23.09
C SER A 8 -43.20 -2.89 -23.36
N LEU A 9 -42.36 -2.93 -22.31
CA LEU A 9 -40.93 -3.23 -22.43
C LEU A 9 -40.65 -4.49 -23.27
N ARG A 10 -41.53 -5.49 -23.15
CA ARG A 10 -41.45 -6.76 -23.88
C ARG A 10 -41.76 -6.61 -25.36
N GLU A 11 -42.72 -5.75 -25.71
CA GLU A 11 -43.04 -5.37 -27.09
C GLU A 11 -41.86 -4.62 -27.72
N SER A 12 -41.32 -3.66 -26.98
CA SER A 12 -40.21 -2.82 -27.43
C SER A 12 -38.95 -3.67 -27.67
N LEU A 13 -38.62 -4.60 -26.76
CA LEU A 13 -37.48 -5.52 -26.89
C LEU A 13 -37.64 -6.61 -27.98
N ARG A 14 -38.83 -6.79 -28.56
CA ARG A 14 -39.02 -7.64 -29.75
C ARG A 14 -38.84 -6.88 -31.05
N SER A 15 -38.88 -5.56 -31.00
CA SER A 15 -38.63 -4.71 -32.16
C SER A 15 -37.12 -4.57 -32.41
N PRO A 16 -36.65 -4.53 -33.67
CA PRO A 16 -35.26 -4.24 -34.00
C PRO A 16 -34.66 -3.01 -33.27
N PRO A 17 -35.36 -1.86 -33.16
CA PRO A 17 -34.80 -0.71 -32.45
C PRO A 17 -34.69 -0.93 -30.94
N GLY A 18 -35.62 -1.65 -30.30
CA GLY A 18 -35.51 -1.95 -28.88
C GLY A 18 -34.40 -2.97 -28.57
N ILE A 19 -34.15 -3.94 -29.46
CA ILE A 19 -32.98 -4.82 -29.36
C ILE A 19 -31.69 -4.01 -29.48
N ALA A 20 -31.59 -3.12 -30.47
CA ALA A 20 -30.42 -2.27 -30.65
C ALA A 20 -30.13 -1.40 -29.43
N ALA A 21 -31.17 -0.79 -28.84
CA ALA A 21 -31.04 0.00 -27.61
C ALA A 21 -30.57 -0.86 -26.42
N ALA A 22 -31.12 -2.06 -26.25
CA ALA A 22 -30.70 -2.98 -25.20
C ALA A 22 -29.24 -3.41 -25.36
N VAL A 23 -28.83 -3.77 -26.58
CA VAL A 23 -27.43 -4.13 -26.88
C VAL A 23 -26.49 -2.96 -26.62
N ALA A 24 -26.84 -1.75 -27.06
CA ALA A 24 -26.05 -0.55 -26.81
C ALA A 24 -25.90 -0.28 -25.31
N PHE A 25 -26.98 -0.45 -24.53
CA PHE A 25 -26.93 -0.31 -23.07
C PHE A 25 -26.01 -1.34 -22.42
N VAL A 26 -26.09 -2.61 -22.84
CA VAL A 26 -25.21 -3.67 -22.32
C VAL A 26 -23.74 -3.38 -22.66
N LEU A 27 -23.46 -2.94 -23.88
CA LEU A 27 -22.10 -2.56 -24.29
C LEU A 27 -21.56 -1.38 -23.48
N LEU A 28 -22.41 -0.37 -23.23
CA LEU A 28 -22.05 0.79 -22.42
C LEU A 28 -21.76 0.38 -20.96
N ALA A 29 -22.60 -0.49 -20.39
CA ALA A 29 -22.39 -1.01 -19.04
C ALA A 29 -21.08 -1.81 -18.94
N LEU A 30 -20.81 -2.68 -19.93
CA LEU A 30 -19.57 -3.43 -19.98
C LEU A 30 -18.35 -2.50 -20.11
N TYR A 31 -18.43 -1.49 -20.96
CA TYR A 31 -17.40 -0.47 -21.12
C TYR A 31 -17.12 0.26 -19.80
N ALA A 32 -18.17 0.67 -19.08
CA ALA A 32 -18.03 1.33 -17.78
C ALA A 32 -17.33 0.43 -16.76
N VAL A 33 -17.66 -0.86 -16.72
CA VAL A 33 -17.00 -1.83 -15.83
C VAL A 33 -15.52 -1.97 -16.16
N VAL A 34 -15.15 -2.01 -17.45
CA VAL A 34 -13.75 -2.09 -17.89
C VAL A 34 -12.98 -0.86 -17.42
N ILE A 35 -13.52 0.35 -17.64
CA ILE A 35 -12.88 1.59 -17.20
C ILE A 35 -12.73 1.63 -15.67
N GLN A 36 -13.79 1.29 -14.94
CA GLN A 36 -13.76 1.22 -13.49
C GLN A 36 -12.68 0.25 -12.99
N SER A 37 -12.53 -0.88 -13.67
CA SER A 37 -11.52 -1.90 -13.34
C SER A 37 -10.10 -1.39 -13.55
N GLN A 38 -9.85 -0.62 -14.63
CA GLN A 38 -8.54 -0.01 -14.86
C GLN A 38 -8.19 1.02 -13.78
N ILE A 39 -9.16 1.86 -13.39
CA ILE A 39 -8.96 2.82 -12.30
C ILE A 39 -8.65 2.09 -11.00
N LEU A 40 -9.43 1.04 -10.67
CA LEU A 40 -9.21 0.23 -9.48
C LEU A 40 -7.84 -0.45 -9.49
N LEU A 41 -7.38 -0.94 -10.64
CA LEU A 41 -6.03 -1.51 -10.77
C LEU A 41 -4.96 -0.48 -10.45
N VAL A 42 -5.03 0.72 -11.04
CA VAL A 42 -4.07 1.81 -10.76
C VAL A 42 -4.09 2.17 -9.27
N VAL A 43 -5.27 2.37 -8.68
CA VAL A 43 -5.42 2.67 -7.25
C VAL A 43 -4.84 1.55 -6.39
N SER A 44 -5.05 0.29 -6.77
CA SER A 44 -4.53 -0.87 -6.06
C SER A 44 -3.00 -0.92 -6.10
N TYR A 45 -2.39 -0.69 -7.26
CA TYR A 45 -0.92 -0.64 -7.39
C TYR A 45 -0.31 0.52 -6.60
N VAL A 46 -0.92 1.71 -6.65
CA VAL A 46 -0.47 2.87 -5.87
C VAL A 46 -0.59 2.58 -4.37
N SER A 47 -1.70 1.99 -3.94
CA SER A 47 -1.93 1.62 -2.53
C SER A 47 -0.93 0.57 -2.05
N LEU A 48 -0.65 -0.43 -2.88
CA LEU A 48 0.34 -1.46 -2.59
C LEU A 48 1.75 -0.86 -2.49
N GLY A 49 2.11 0.03 -3.43
CA GLY A 49 3.38 0.76 -3.40
C GLY A 49 3.52 1.61 -2.14
N LEU A 50 2.46 2.32 -1.76
CA LEU A 50 2.41 3.11 -0.53
C LEU A 50 2.55 2.23 0.71
N LEU A 51 1.86 1.07 0.75
CA LEU A 51 1.95 0.12 1.86
C LEU A 51 3.37 -0.42 2.01
N LEU A 52 4.00 -0.85 0.92
CA LEU A 52 5.39 -1.32 0.92
C LEU A 52 6.35 -0.22 1.34
N TRP A 53 6.13 1.01 0.86
CA TRP A 53 6.94 2.16 1.26
C TRP A 53 6.81 2.46 2.75
N LEU A 54 5.58 2.44 3.29
CA LEU A 54 5.34 2.63 4.73
C LEU A 54 5.99 1.51 5.54
N LEU A 55 5.89 0.25 5.09
CA LEU A 55 6.51 -0.88 5.76
C LEU A 55 8.04 -0.74 5.77
N TYR A 56 8.63 -0.43 4.62
CA TYR A 56 10.06 -0.12 4.52
C TYR A 56 10.45 1.02 5.47
N ARG A 57 9.67 2.10 5.47
CA ARG A 57 9.92 3.28 6.31
C ARG A 57 9.80 2.96 7.79
N PHE A 58 8.89 2.05 8.16
CA PHE A 58 8.68 1.56 9.51
C PHE A 58 9.85 0.68 9.98
N VAL A 59 10.27 -0.28 9.16
CA VAL A 59 11.44 -1.12 9.43
C VAL A 59 12.68 -0.23 9.61
N ARG A 60 12.90 0.71 8.70
CA ARG A 60 14.04 1.64 8.79
C ARG A 60 13.98 2.54 10.02
N ALA A 61 12.79 2.90 10.49
CA ALA A 61 12.64 3.62 11.76
C ALA A 61 13.04 2.75 12.96
N HIS A 62 12.67 1.46 12.95
CA HIS A 62 13.00 0.51 14.02
C HIS A 62 14.50 0.24 14.10
N GLU A 63 15.16 0.07 12.95
CA GLU A 63 16.63 -0.07 12.89
C GLU A 63 17.33 1.12 13.57
N ARG A 64 16.89 2.35 13.29
CA ARG A 64 17.46 3.55 13.92
C ARG A 64 17.24 3.59 15.44
N ILE A 65 16.14 3.03 15.93
CA ILE A 65 15.87 2.92 17.38
C ILE A 65 16.79 1.86 17.98
N ALA A 66 16.95 0.70 17.34
CA ALA A 66 17.87 -0.34 17.77
C ALA A 66 19.31 0.17 17.87
N ASP A 67 19.78 0.93 16.87
CA ASP A 67 21.12 1.55 16.88
C ASP A 67 21.29 2.57 18.02
N ALA A 68 20.24 3.31 18.36
CA ALA A 68 20.28 4.22 19.50
C ALA A 68 20.37 3.48 20.84
N GLN A 69 19.67 2.35 20.98
CA GLN A 69 19.76 1.50 22.16
C GLN A 69 21.13 0.81 22.24
N ALA A 70 21.68 0.32 21.13
CA ALA A 70 23.01 -0.29 21.08
C ALA A 70 24.10 0.70 21.52
N ARG A 71 24.04 1.97 21.09
CA ARG A 71 24.97 3.01 21.54
C ARG A 71 24.82 3.34 23.02
N ARG A 72 23.59 3.35 23.54
CA ARG A 72 23.34 3.57 24.98
C ARG A 72 23.87 2.41 25.82
N ALA A 73 23.69 1.16 25.36
CA ALA A 73 24.24 -0.01 26.00
C ALA A 73 25.77 0.00 25.98
N ALA A 74 26.38 0.33 24.84
CA ALA A 74 27.84 0.45 24.71
C ALA A 74 28.43 1.55 25.59
N ALA A 75 27.76 2.71 25.72
CA ALA A 75 28.17 3.79 26.63
C ALA A 75 27.96 3.43 28.11
N ALA A 76 27.04 2.52 28.42
CA ALA A 76 26.77 2.04 29.78
C ALA A 76 27.66 0.86 30.20
N SER A 77 28.42 0.27 29.28
CA SER A 77 29.57 -0.59 29.60
C SER A 77 30.77 0.33 29.82
N PRO A 78 31.10 0.74 31.06
CA PRO A 78 32.38 1.38 31.30
C PRO A 78 33.46 0.40 30.83
N ALA A 79 34.35 0.87 29.97
CA ALA A 79 35.58 0.17 29.70
C ALA A 79 36.22 -0.10 31.07
N THR A 80 36.28 -1.37 31.45
CA THR A 80 37.28 -1.85 32.40
C THR A 80 38.62 -1.75 31.69
N ASP A 81 39.01 -0.54 31.32
CA ASP A 81 40.40 -0.18 31.12
C ASP A 81 40.96 -0.14 32.53
N THR A 82 41.29 -1.33 33.03
CA THR A 82 42.32 -1.49 34.03
C THR A 82 43.59 -0.97 33.39
N ASP A 83 43.74 0.34 33.48
CA ASP A 83 44.98 1.07 33.46
C ASP A 83 45.88 0.40 34.50
N THR A 84 46.58 -0.65 34.06
CA THR A 84 47.68 -1.25 34.82
C THR A 84 48.93 -0.53 34.34
N ASP A 85 48.91 0.78 34.53
CA ASP A 85 50.07 1.64 34.42
C ASP A 85 50.71 1.74 35.81
N ASP A 86 52.01 1.53 35.82
CA ASP A 86 52.96 1.93 36.85
C ASP A 86 52.64 1.67 38.33
N THR A 87 53.22 0.58 38.83
CA THR A 87 54.07 0.74 40.01
C THR A 87 55.37 -0.02 39.81
N ASP A 88 56.35 0.71 39.30
CA ASP A 88 57.78 0.46 39.53
C ASP A 88 58.02 0.14 41.02
N GLU A 89 58.55 -1.04 41.31
CA GLU A 89 59.41 -1.23 42.47
C GLU A 89 60.67 -2.00 42.03
N PRO A 90 61.79 -1.32 41.73
CA PRO A 90 63.07 -2.00 41.62
C PRO A 90 63.48 -2.44 43.04
N ALA A 91 63.47 -3.75 43.27
CA ALA A 91 64.05 -4.33 44.48
C ALA A 91 65.57 -4.07 44.49
N GLU A 92 65.97 -2.98 45.14
CA GLU A 92 67.33 -2.78 45.60
C GLU A 92 67.65 -3.71 46.79
N ALA A 93 68.90 -4.20 46.78
CA ALA A 93 69.71 -4.85 47.82
C ALA A 93 69.53 -6.36 48.07
#